data_AF-A0A962TA97-F1
#
_entry.id   AF-A0A962TA97-F1
#
_cell.length_a   1.000
_cell.length_b   1.000
_cell.length_c   1.000
_cell.angle_alpha   90.00
_cell.angle_beta   90.00
_cell.angle_gamma   90.00
#
_symmetry.space_group_name_H-M   'P 1'
#
loop_
_entity.id
_entity.type
_entity.pdbx_description
1 polymer ?
#
loop_
_entity_poly.entity_id
_entity_poly.type
_entity_poly.pdbx_seq_one_letter_code
_entity_poly.pdbx_strand_id
1 'polypeptide(L)'
;MDQEAGTEEAEEAPASGIVARLKAEMAAVAARERGEQPAAAKPATAAAGPSEKMNYIDSLRITYDKDRERRGSAEVPAWDGSGQQLLLWHYEKSLGRYFNNPDEINPLVSAMGVAFYVVFFGIIGAMLVLVVGAAMGKGPLFWLLAAVPAALPVFFIIDYSAWLWWYGHRLNDMGAFSVKPFMPTVFGDGKVAQFSTHSYPYWGFGLMLALTVVIALMVILRRKQLNRGASA
;
A
#
# COMPACT_ATOMS: atom_id res chain seq x y z
N MET A 1 24.26 -15.79 9.40
CA MET A 1 25.11 -16.96 9.60
C MET A 1 24.23 -18.04 10.18
N ASP A 2 24.40 -19.26 9.71
CA ASP A 2 23.73 -20.51 10.11
C ASP A 2 22.47 -20.87 9.30
N GLN A 3 22.69 -21.13 8.01
CA GLN A 3 21.96 -22.13 7.25
C GLN A 3 22.62 -23.49 7.52
N GLU A 4 22.09 -24.30 8.43
CA GLU A 4 22.23 -25.75 8.35
C GLU A 4 21.01 -26.40 9.02
N ALA A 5 20.13 -26.98 8.21
CA ALA A 5 19.12 -27.91 8.68
C ALA A 5 18.89 -28.98 7.61
N GLY A 6 19.35 -30.19 7.93
CA GLY A 6 18.69 -31.45 7.58
C GLY A 6 18.57 -31.77 6.10
N THR A 7 19.53 -32.54 5.61
CA THR A 7 19.33 -33.49 4.51
C THR A 7 18.31 -34.54 4.94
N GLU A 8 17.04 -34.35 4.58
CA GLU A 8 16.09 -35.44 4.41
C GLU A 8 15.54 -35.36 2.99
N GLU A 9 15.76 -36.43 2.24
CA GLU A 9 15.23 -36.66 0.89
C GLU A 9 13.70 -36.74 0.97
N ALA A 10 13.04 -35.58 0.86
CA ALA A 10 11.61 -35.50 0.67
C ALA A 10 11.31 -35.39 -0.83
N GLU A 11 10.72 -36.48 -1.35
CA GLU A 11 10.07 -36.66 -2.64
C GLU A 11 9.59 -35.34 -3.29
N GLU A 12 10.06 -35.06 -4.51
CA GLU A 12 9.79 -33.83 -5.26
C GLU A 12 8.28 -33.64 -5.49
N ALA A 13 7.63 -32.86 -4.62
CA ALA A 13 6.36 -32.22 -4.92
C ALA A 13 6.56 -31.31 -6.16
N PRO A 14 5.59 -31.25 -7.10
CA PRO A 14 5.79 -30.63 -8.40
C PRO A 14 6.23 -29.18 -8.22
N ALA A 15 7.47 -28.90 -8.63
CA ALA A 15 8.14 -27.64 -8.44
C ALA A 15 7.22 -26.49 -8.88
N SER A 16 6.87 -25.66 -7.89
CA SER A 16 6.12 -24.42 -8.08
C SER A 16 6.70 -23.62 -9.25
N GLY A 17 5.83 -22.99 -10.03
CA GLY A 17 6.18 -22.37 -11.32
C GLY A 17 7.38 -21.41 -11.30
N ILE A 18 7.73 -20.87 -10.13
CA ILE A 18 8.91 -20.02 -9.93
C ILE A 18 10.22 -20.83 -10.00
N VAL A 19 10.29 -22.00 -9.37
CA VAL A 19 11.50 -22.85 -9.39
C VAL A 19 11.71 -23.46 -10.77
N ALA A 20 10.62 -23.87 -11.43
CA ALA A 20 10.66 -24.34 -12.81
C ALA A 20 11.14 -23.24 -13.77
N ARG A 21 10.63 -22.00 -13.60
CA ARG A 21 11.07 -20.84 -14.39
C ARG A 21 12.52 -20.46 -14.11
N LEU A 22 12.95 -20.49 -12.85
CA LEU A 22 14.33 -20.19 -12.47
C LEU A 22 15.30 -21.23 -13.06
N LYS A 23 14.97 -22.53 -12.98
CA LYS A 23 15.76 -23.59 -13.62
C LYS A 23 15.82 -23.40 -15.15
N ALA A 24 14.72 -23.01 -15.79
CA ALA A 24 14.67 -22.74 -17.23
C ALA A 24 15.50 -21.51 -17.63
N GLU A 25 15.42 -20.41 -16.87
CA GLU A 25 16.24 -19.21 -17.10
C GLU A 25 17.73 -19.48 -16.87
N MET A 26 18.10 -20.22 -15.82
CA MET A 26 19.50 -20.60 -15.60
C MET A 26 20.03 -21.52 -16.70
N ALA A 27 19.21 -22.45 -17.20
CA ALA A 27 19.59 -23.29 -18.34
C ALA A 27 19.76 -22.46 -19.63
N ALA A 28 18.90 -21.47 -19.86
CA ALA A 28 19.01 -20.55 -20.99
C ALA A 28 20.25 -19.65 -20.91
N VAL A 29 20.63 -19.20 -19.71
CA VAL A 29 21.88 -18.46 -19.46
C VAL A 29 23.09 -19.34 -19.71
N ALA A 30 23.11 -20.56 -19.17
CA ALA A 30 24.20 -21.52 -19.37
C ALA A 30 24.40 -21.91 -20.85
N ALA A 31 23.32 -21.98 -21.64
CA ALA A 31 23.40 -22.22 -23.08
C ALA A 31 24.01 -21.03 -23.84
N ARG A 32 23.65 -19.79 -23.46
CA ARG A 32 24.24 -18.56 -24.02
C ARG A 32 25.72 -18.44 -23.69
N GLU A 33 26.13 -18.83 -22.49
CA GLU A 33 27.53 -18.83 -22.06
C GLU A 33 28.39 -19.86 -22.81
N ARG A 34 27.80 -20.97 -23.27
CA ARG A 34 28.48 -21.97 -24.12
C ARG A 34 28.55 -21.60 -25.60
N GLY A 35 28.09 -20.40 -25.99
CA GLY A 35 28.13 -19.93 -27.37
C GLY A 35 27.15 -20.66 -28.31
N GLU A 36 26.25 -21.47 -27.76
CA GLU A 36 25.15 -22.08 -28.51
C GLU A 36 24.06 -21.02 -28.71
N GLN A 37 23.65 -20.81 -29.96
CA GLN A 37 22.53 -19.92 -30.25
C GLN A 37 21.28 -20.57 -29.64
N PRO A 38 20.64 -19.96 -28.63
CA PRO A 38 19.54 -20.60 -27.94
C PRO A 38 18.44 -20.83 -28.97
N ALA A 39 18.00 -22.09 -29.11
CA ALA A 39 16.83 -22.43 -29.92
C ALA A 39 15.73 -21.42 -29.58
N ALA A 40 15.25 -20.68 -30.59
CA ALA A 40 14.24 -19.66 -30.42
C ALA A 40 13.18 -20.21 -29.48
N ALA A 41 13.07 -19.60 -28.29
CA ALA A 41 12.09 -20.02 -27.31
C ALA A 41 10.76 -20.09 -28.05
N LYS A 42 10.22 -21.29 -28.25
CA LYS A 42 8.82 -21.44 -28.66
C LYS A 42 8.08 -20.50 -27.72
N PRO A 43 7.34 -19.49 -28.23
CA PRO A 43 6.52 -18.69 -27.34
C PRO A 43 5.72 -19.73 -26.59
N ALA A 44 5.90 -19.77 -25.27
CA ALA A 44 5.18 -20.72 -24.45
C ALA A 44 3.73 -20.47 -24.81
N THR A 45 3.15 -21.37 -25.62
CA THR A 45 1.72 -21.43 -25.81
C THR A 45 1.25 -21.47 -24.38
N ALA A 46 0.51 -20.44 -23.98
CA ALA A 46 -0.04 -20.33 -22.64
C ALA A 46 -0.92 -21.56 -22.45
N ALA A 47 -0.29 -22.67 -22.03
CA ALA A 47 -0.97 -23.78 -21.43
C ALA A 47 -1.77 -23.13 -20.31
N ALA A 48 -3.07 -23.40 -20.28
CA ALA A 48 -4.01 -22.89 -19.31
C ALA A 48 -3.66 -23.44 -17.91
N GLY A 49 -2.50 -23.06 -17.41
CA GLY A 49 -2.11 -23.20 -16.03
C GLY A 49 -2.78 -22.12 -15.20
N PRO A 50 -2.83 -22.31 -13.87
CA PRO A 50 -3.37 -21.31 -12.96
C PRO A 50 -2.75 -19.94 -13.26
N SER A 51 -3.62 -18.94 -13.42
CA SER A 51 -3.24 -17.52 -13.59
C SER A 51 -2.17 -17.15 -12.56
N GLU A 52 -1.19 -16.31 -12.91
CA GLU A 52 -0.11 -15.90 -12.00
C GLU A 52 -0.64 -15.46 -10.62
N LYS A 53 -1.77 -14.73 -10.60
CA LYS A 53 -2.50 -14.37 -9.39
C LYS A 53 -2.87 -15.58 -8.51
N MET A 54 -3.34 -16.66 -9.12
CA MET A 54 -3.70 -17.90 -8.41
C MET A 54 -2.46 -18.51 -7.78
N ASN A 55 -1.32 -18.54 -8.49
CA ASN A 55 -0.05 -19.03 -7.92
C ASN A 55 0.39 -18.22 -6.69
N TYR A 56 0.16 -16.90 -6.69
CA TYR A 56 0.42 -16.06 -5.50
C TYR A 56 -0.55 -16.35 -4.36
N ILE A 57 -1.84 -16.56 -4.65
CA ILE A 57 -2.82 -16.92 -3.62
C ILE A 57 -2.49 -18.27 -3.01
N ASP A 58 -2.11 -19.24 -3.83
CA ASP A 58 -1.71 -20.58 -3.38
C ASP A 58 -0.46 -20.52 -2.52
N SER A 59 0.54 -19.71 -2.89
CA SER A 59 1.75 -19.56 -2.06
C SER A 59 1.47 -18.90 -0.71
N LEU A 60 0.59 -17.90 -0.68
CA LEU A 60 0.14 -17.26 0.56
C LEU A 60 -0.64 -18.24 1.44
N ARG A 61 -1.56 -19.00 0.86
CA ARG A 61 -2.33 -20.03 1.56
C ARG A 61 -1.42 -21.10 2.15
N ILE A 62 -0.50 -21.65 1.36
CA ILE A 62 0.47 -22.66 1.84
C ILE A 62 1.31 -22.09 3.00
N THR A 63 1.75 -20.84 2.91
CA THR A 63 2.55 -20.21 3.97
C THR A 63 1.74 -19.99 5.25
N TYR A 64 0.45 -19.67 5.10
CA TYR A 64 -0.48 -19.53 6.21
C TYR A 64 -0.77 -20.87 6.89
N ASP A 65 -1.08 -21.91 6.10
CA ASP A 65 -1.39 -23.25 6.60
C ASP A 65 -0.19 -23.85 7.35
N LYS A 66 1.04 -23.69 6.82
CA LYS A 66 2.27 -24.07 7.54
C LYS A 66 2.47 -23.31 8.86
N ASP A 67 2.04 -22.06 8.93
CA ASP A 67 2.12 -21.28 10.15
C ASP A 67 1.15 -21.79 11.21
N ARG A 68 -0.08 -22.11 10.77
CA ARG A 68 -1.12 -22.72 11.57
C ARG A 68 -0.72 -24.12 12.07
N GLU A 69 -0.05 -24.93 11.25
CA GLU A 69 0.48 -26.22 11.68
C GLU A 69 1.50 -26.08 12.81
N ARG A 70 2.36 -25.06 12.75
CA ARG A 70 3.40 -24.82 13.78
C ARG A 70 2.84 -24.27 15.08
N ARG A 71 1.86 -23.36 15.01
CA ARG A 71 1.27 -22.65 16.17
C ARG A 71 0.03 -23.33 16.74
N GLY A 72 -0.57 -24.25 15.97
CA GLY A 72 -1.82 -24.91 16.32
C GLY A 72 -3.07 -24.10 15.94
N SER A 73 -4.19 -24.80 15.85
CA SER A 73 -5.47 -24.25 15.40
C SER A 73 -6.16 -23.32 16.40
N ALA A 74 -5.68 -23.27 17.65
CA ALA A 74 -6.20 -22.37 18.67
C ALA A 74 -5.67 -20.93 18.50
N GLU A 75 -4.43 -20.78 18.02
CA GLU A 75 -3.81 -19.48 17.80
C GLU A 75 -4.09 -18.91 16.41
N VAL A 76 -4.08 -19.78 15.38
CA VAL A 76 -4.27 -19.38 13.99
C VAL A 76 -5.56 -20.02 13.45
N PRO A 77 -6.60 -19.22 13.17
CA PRO A 77 -7.85 -19.70 12.58
C PRO A 77 -7.66 -20.39 11.22
N ALA A 78 -8.69 -21.06 10.72
CA ALA A 78 -8.67 -21.58 9.36
C ALA A 78 -8.65 -20.44 8.34
N TRP A 79 -7.94 -20.63 7.22
CA TRP A 79 -7.89 -19.66 6.13
C TRP A 79 -9.30 -19.41 5.58
N ASP A 80 -9.76 -18.15 5.60
CA ASP A 80 -11.07 -17.72 5.10
C ASP A 80 -10.98 -17.02 3.73
N GLY A 81 -9.77 -16.78 3.23
CA GLY A 81 -9.51 -16.10 1.96
C GLY A 81 -9.74 -14.59 1.98
N SER A 82 -10.05 -14.02 3.14
CA SER A 82 -10.24 -12.58 3.29
C SER A 82 -8.90 -11.84 3.28
N GLY A 83 -8.88 -10.67 2.64
CA GLY A 83 -7.71 -9.80 2.67
C GLY A 83 -7.39 -9.29 4.08
N GLN A 84 -8.41 -9.19 4.95
CA GLN A 84 -8.24 -8.77 6.33
C GLN A 84 -7.51 -9.82 7.17
N GLN A 85 -7.88 -11.09 7.07
CA GLN A 85 -7.19 -12.16 7.77
C GLN A 85 -5.71 -12.19 7.39
N LEU A 86 -5.44 -12.10 6.08
CA LEU A 86 -4.08 -12.05 5.57
C LEU A 86 -3.31 -10.83 6.06
N LEU A 87 -3.93 -9.64 6.07
CA LEU A 87 -3.33 -8.41 6.58
C LEU A 87 -2.94 -8.54 8.05
N LEU A 88 -3.86 -9.00 8.90
CA LEU A 88 -3.63 -9.11 10.34
C LEU A 88 -2.57 -10.16 10.66
N TRP A 89 -2.64 -11.32 10.01
CA TRP A 89 -1.62 -12.37 10.13
C TRP A 89 -0.24 -11.87 9.70
N HIS A 90 -0.15 -11.17 8.58
CA HIS A 90 1.14 -10.66 8.10
C HIS A 90 1.68 -9.55 9.01
N TYR A 91 0.80 -8.70 9.55
CA TYR A 91 1.17 -7.64 10.48
C TYR A 91 1.71 -8.21 11.79
N GLU A 92 1.01 -9.18 12.40
CA GLU A 92 1.46 -9.91 13.59
C GLU A 92 2.82 -10.57 13.35
N LYS A 93 2.97 -11.31 12.25
CA LYS A 93 4.21 -12.01 11.92
C LYS A 93 5.38 -11.06 11.70
N SER A 94 5.12 -9.92 11.07
CA SER A 94 6.14 -8.89 10.85
C SER A 94 6.58 -8.27 12.17
N LEU A 95 5.65 -7.91 13.06
CA LEU A 95 6.00 -7.40 14.38
C LEU A 95 6.74 -8.44 15.22
N GLY A 96 6.29 -9.69 15.22
CA GLY A 96 6.93 -10.78 15.97
C GLY A 96 8.38 -11.02 15.54
N ARG A 97 8.67 -10.89 14.24
CA ARG A 97 10.04 -11.01 13.71
C ARG A 97 11.01 -9.97 14.27
N TYR A 98 10.54 -8.74 14.53
CA TYR A 98 11.41 -7.63 14.92
C TYR A 98 11.36 -7.29 16.41
N PHE A 99 10.23 -7.53 17.09
CA PHE A 99 9.99 -7.02 18.43
C PHE A 99 9.71 -8.07 19.50
N ASN A 100 9.54 -9.35 19.12
CA ASN A 100 9.40 -10.53 20.01
C ASN A 100 8.68 -10.30 21.38
N ASN A 101 7.61 -9.49 21.40
CA ASN A 101 6.87 -9.13 22.59
C ASN A 101 5.35 -9.29 22.34
N PRO A 102 4.78 -10.48 22.59
CA PRO A 102 3.37 -10.77 22.29
C PRO A 102 2.38 -9.85 22.99
N ASP A 103 2.69 -9.41 24.22
CA ASP A 103 1.80 -8.57 25.04
C ASP A 103 1.57 -7.19 24.42
N GLU A 104 2.56 -6.67 23.69
CA GLU A 104 2.44 -5.42 22.93
C GLU A 104 1.90 -5.66 21.51
N ILE A 105 2.21 -6.80 20.88
CA ILE A 105 1.82 -7.09 19.49
C ILE A 105 0.31 -7.37 19.37
N ASN A 106 -0.24 -8.20 20.25
CA ASN A 106 -1.64 -8.60 20.21
C ASN A 106 -2.63 -7.41 20.21
N PRO A 107 -2.51 -6.41 21.11
CA PRO A 107 -3.39 -5.26 21.07
C PRO A 107 -3.20 -4.41 19.81
N LEU A 108 -1.99 -4.31 19.26
CA LEU A 108 -1.74 -3.61 17.99
C LEU A 108 -2.44 -4.29 16.82
N VAL A 109 -2.37 -5.62 16.74
CA VAL A 109 -3.05 -6.40 15.69
C VAL A 109 -4.57 -6.25 15.82
N SER A 110 -5.11 -6.35 17.04
CA SER A 110 -6.54 -6.11 17.29
C SER A 110 -6.96 -4.69 16.89
N ALA A 111 -6.17 -3.68 17.25
CA ALA A 111 -6.43 -2.29 16.88
C ALA A 111 -6.39 -2.08 15.36
N MET A 112 -5.46 -2.73 14.64
CA MET A 112 -5.41 -2.74 13.18
C MET A 112 -6.68 -3.37 12.57
N GLY A 113 -7.19 -4.44 13.17
CA GLY A 113 -8.44 -5.07 12.75
C GLY A 113 -9.66 -4.15 12.90
N VAL A 114 -9.75 -3.41 14.01
CA VAL A 114 -10.79 -2.39 14.21
C VAL A 114 -10.62 -1.24 13.23
N ALA A 115 -9.39 -0.74 13.08
CA ALA A 115 -9.07 0.35 12.16
C ALA A 115 -9.45 -0.01 10.72
N PHE A 116 -9.20 -1.25 10.28
CA PHE A 116 -9.62 -1.75 8.97
C PHE A 116 -11.11 -1.56 8.75
N TYR A 117 -11.96 -2.03 9.67
CA TYR A 117 -13.42 -1.89 9.53
C TYR A 117 -13.90 -0.45 9.62
N VAL A 118 -13.34 0.34 10.55
CA VAL A 118 -13.69 1.75 10.70
C VAL A 118 -13.36 2.52 9.41
N VAL A 119 -12.18 2.31 8.85
CA VAL A 119 -11.77 2.95 7.59
C VAL A 119 -12.62 2.44 6.43
N PHE A 120 -12.81 1.13 6.32
CA PHE A 120 -13.59 0.52 5.23
C PHE A 120 -15.03 1.06 5.18
N PHE A 121 -15.76 0.96 6.30
CA PHE A 121 -17.13 1.48 6.37
C PHE A 121 -17.18 3.00 6.39
N GLY A 122 -16.15 3.66 6.93
CA GLY A 122 -16.01 5.12 6.87
C GLY A 122 -15.89 5.62 5.41
N ILE A 123 -15.10 4.96 4.57
CA ILE A 123 -14.98 5.27 3.14
C ILE A 123 -16.32 5.03 2.43
N ILE A 124 -16.99 3.91 2.69
CA ILE A 124 -18.31 3.63 2.12
C ILE A 124 -19.32 4.72 2.52
N GLY A 125 -19.34 5.11 3.80
CA GLY A 125 -20.20 6.18 4.30
C GLY A 125 -19.91 7.52 3.63
N ALA A 126 -18.63 7.89 3.49
CA ALA A 126 -18.20 9.10 2.80
C ALA A 126 -18.63 9.09 1.32
N MET A 127 -18.45 7.97 0.62
CA MET A 127 -18.90 7.80 -0.76
C MET A 127 -20.42 7.99 -0.89
N LEU A 128 -21.21 7.40 0.02
CA LEU A 128 -22.66 7.57 0.03
C LEU A 128 -23.08 9.02 0.26
N VAL A 129 -22.43 9.73 1.19
CA VAL A 129 -22.66 11.16 1.43
C VAL A 129 -22.37 11.99 0.18
N LEU A 130 -21.27 11.69 -0.53
CA LEU A 130 -20.94 12.39 -1.78
C LEU A 130 -21.97 12.11 -2.88
N VAL A 131 -22.44 10.87 -3.02
CA VAL A 131 -23.46 10.51 -4.01
C VAL A 131 -24.80 11.19 -3.72
N VAL A 132 -25.27 11.14 -2.47
CA VAL A 132 -26.50 11.82 -2.06
C VAL A 132 -26.36 13.33 -2.22
N GLY A 133 -25.21 13.89 -1.82
CA GLY A 133 -24.93 15.31 -1.94
C GLY A 133 -24.90 15.81 -3.39
N ALA A 134 -24.35 15.01 -4.29
CA ALA A 134 -24.39 15.29 -5.73
C ALA A 134 -25.81 15.21 -6.29
N ALA A 135 -26.61 14.22 -5.87
CA ALA A 135 -27.98 14.04 -6.32
C ALA A 135 -28.93 15.18 -5.90
N MET A 136 -28.68 15.83 -4.76
CA MET A 136 -29.52 16.93 -4.27
C MET A 136 -29.41 18.23 -5.08
N GLY A 137 -28.35 18.41 -5.90
CA GLY A 137 -28.26 19.34 -7.03
C GLY A 137 -28.45 20.85 -6.81
N LYS A 138 -28.94 21.31 -5.65
CA LYS A 138 -29.33 22.70 -5.39
C LYS A 138 -29.04 23.05 -3.92
N GLY A 139 -27.94 23.76 -3.67
CA GLY A 139 -27.58 24.21 -2.32
C GLY A 139 -26.09 24.55 -2.14
N PRO A 140 -25.68 24.99 -0.94
CA PRO A 140 -24.27 25.29 -0.62
C PRO A 140 -23.34 24.09 -0.83
N LEU A 141 -23.87 22.87 -0.78
CA LEU A 141 -23.14 21.63 -1.00
C LEU A 141 -22.54 21.52 -2.43
N PHE A 142 -23.18 22.13 -3.42
CA PHE A 142 -22.63 22.21 -4.78
C PHE A 142 -21.34 23.05 -4.82
N TRP A 143 -21.31 24.17 -4.09
CA TRP A 143 -20.11 25.00 -3.99
C TRP A 143 -18.98 24.30 -3.23
N LEU A 144 -19.34 23.48 -2.24
CA LEU A 144 -18.40 22.65 -1.48
C LEU A 144 -17.70 21.63 -2.40
N LEU A 145 -18.42 21.07 -3.37
CA LEU A 145 -17.87 20.14 -4.37
C LEU A 145 -16.79 20.78 -5.26
N ALA A 146 -16.84 22.09 -5.49
CA ALA A 146 -15.80 22.83 -6.20
C ALA A 146 -14.69 23.34 -5.25
N ALA A 147 -15.06 23.77 -4.04
CA ALA A 147 -14.12 24.32 -3.06
C ALA A 147 -13.15 23.26 -2.53
N VAL A 148 -13.61 22.03 -2.28
CA VAL A 148 -12.78 20.95 -1.73
C VAL A 148 -11.62 20.58 -2.65
N PRO A 149 -11.82 20.27 -3.95
CA PRO A 149 -10.70 20.00 -4.85
C PRO A 149 -9.82 21.22 -5.09
N ALA A 150 -10.39 22.44 -5.10
CA ALA A 150 -9.59 23.65 -5.25
C ALA A 150 -8.64 23.90 -4.06
N ALA A 151 -9.06 23.53 -2.84
CA ALA A 151 -8.26 23.63 -1.63
C ALA A 151 -7.27 22.46 -1.44
N LEU A 152 -7.32 21.44 -2.30
CA LEU A 152 -6.52 20.22 -2.20
C LEU A 152 -5.00 20.47 -2.13
N PRO A 153 -4.38 21.40 -2.89
CA PRO A 153 -2.95 21.69 -2.74
C PRO A 153 -2.59 22.23 -1.34
N VAL A 154 -3.49 23.01 -0.73
CA VAL A 154 -3.27 23.56 0.62
C VAL A 154 -3.41 22.46 1.66
N PHE A 155 -4.46 21.64 1.56
CA PHE A 155 -4.64 20.47 2.42
C PHE A 155 -3.45 19.52 2.33
N PHE A 156 -2.92 19.30 1.13
CA PHE A 156 -1.74 18.47 0.92
C PHE A 156 -0.53 19.00 1.69
N ILE A 157 -0.22 20.31 1.63
CA ILE A 157 0.92 20.88 2.38
C ILE A 157 0.72 20.72 3.88
N ILE A 158 -0.49 20.99 4.38
CA ILE A 158 -0.81 20.89 5.81
C ILE A 158 -0.64 19.45 6.29
N ASP A 159 -1.29 18.50 5.61
CA ASP A 159 -1.26 17.08 5.99
C ASP A 159 0.16 16.53 5.90
N TYR A 160 0.86 16.81 4.80
CA TYR A 160 2.26 16.45 4.63
C TYR A 160 3.15 16.97 5.77
N SER A 161 3.04 18.26 6.10
CA SER A 161 3.84 18.88 7.16
C SER A 161 3.48 18.31 8.54
N ALA A 162 2.20 18.07 8.81
CA ALA A 162 1.72 17.50 10.04
C ALA A 162 2.23 16.06 10.24
N TRP A 163 2.23 15.24 9.18
CA TRP A 163 2.76 13.88 9.22
C TRP A 163 4.27 13.84 9.44
N LEU A 164 5.04 14.72 8.78
CA LEU A 164 6.48 14.83 9.03
C LEU A 164 6.77 15.19 10.48
N TRP A 165 6.03 16.16 11.02
CA TRP A 165 6.14 16.54 12.42
C TRP A 165 5.79 15.37 13.35
N TRP A 166 4.65 14.70 13.10
CA TRP A 166 4.20 13.57 13.91
C TRP A 166 5.23 12.46 13.90
N TYR A 167 5.73 12.07 12.73
CA TYR A 167 6.78 11.06 12.58
C TYR A 167 8.01 11.40 13.42
N GLY A 168 8.50 12.63 13.35
CA GLY A 168 9.68 13.05 14.10
C GLY A 168 9.48 13.19 15.61
N HIS A 169 8.25 13.22 16.11
CA HIS A 169 7.90 13.34 17.53
C HIS A 169 7.28 12.07 18.13
N ARG A 170 6.94 11.08 17.30
CA ARG A 170 6.21 9.86 17.68
C ARG A 170 6.85 8.63 17.06
N LEU A 171 8.17 8.53 17.16
CA LEU A 171 8.85 7.27 16.88
C LEU A 171 8.36 6.19 17.84
N ASN A 172 8.24 4.96 17.34
CA ASN A 172 7.77 3.83 18.14
C ASN A 172 8.81 3.47 19.21
N ASP A 173 8.34 3.31 20.45
CA ASP A 173 9.15 2.92 21.61
C ASP A 173 9.76 1.52 21.45
N MET A 174 9.13 0.64 20.66
CA MET A 174 9.68 -0.68 20.32
C MET A 174 10.90 -0.57 19.37
N GLY A 175 11.17 0.61 18.79
CA GLY A 175 12.26 0.81 17.84
C GLY A 175 13.65 0.57 18.46
N ALA A 176 14.60 0.11 17.64
CA ALA A 176 15.96 -0.20 18.10
C ALA A 176 16.77 1.01 18.60
N PHE A 177 16.36 2.24 18.23
CA PHE A 177 17.03 3.48 18.64
C PHE A 177 16.01 4.56 18.99
N SER A 178 16.24 5.24 20.11
CA SER A 178 15.55 6.48 20.47
C SER A 178 16.36 7.67 19.99
N VAL A 179 15.74 8.58 19.24
CA VAL A 179 16.36 9.84 18.83
C VAL A 179 15.60 11.01 19.41
N LYS A 180 16.30 12.13 19.66
CA LYS A 180 15.66 13.37 20.11
C LYS A 180 14.62 13.80 19.06
N PRO A 181 13.45 14.29 19.47
CA PRO A 181 12.45 14.79 18.53
C PRO A 181 13.05 15.77 17.53
N PHE A 182 12.73 15.56 16.26
CA PHE A 182 13.21 16.37 15.14
C PHE A 182 12.05 16.62 14.17
N MET A 183 12.26 17.53 13.23
CA MET A 183 11.29 17.80 12.16
C MET A 183 12.01 17.61 10.83
N PRO A 184 11.62 16.63 10.00
CA PRO A 184 12.12 16.54 8.63
C PRO A 184 11.80 17.82 7.85
N THR A 185 12.67 18.18 6.92
CA THR A 185 12.49 19.37 6.07
C THR A 185 11.26 19.21 5.18
N VAL A 186 10.32 20.14 5.27
CA VAL A 186 9.09 20.14 4.46
C VAL A 186 9.41 20.40 2.99
N PHE A 187 10.15 21.46 2.67
CA PHE A 187 10.57 21.75 1.30
C PHE A 187 12.05 22.05 1.23
N GLY A 188 12.70 21.51 0.19
CA GLY A 188 14.11 21.73 -0.08
C GLY A 188 15.01 20.60 0.42
N ASP A 189 16.28 20.93 0.51
CA ASP A 189 17.31 20.03 1.00
C ASP A 189 17.44 20.15 2.52
N GLY A 190 17.44 19.01 3.19
CA GLY A 190 17.56 18.87 4.63
C GLY A 190 18.65 17.88 5.02
N LYS A 191 18.99 17.89 6.31
CA LYS A 191 19.79 16.83 6.91
C LYS A 191 19.09 16.34 8.16
N VAL A 192 18.82 15.05 8.20
CA VAL A 192 18.23 14.35 9.34
C VAL A 192 19.21 13.27 9.78
N ALA A 193 19.82 13.46 10.95
CA ALA A 193 20.93 12.65 11.43
C ALA A 193 22.05 12.54 10.38
N GLN A 194 22.36 11.34 9.90
CA GLN A 194 23.38 11.09 8.88
C GLN A 194 22.85 11.11 7.44
N PHE A 195 21.56 11.31 7.25
CA PHE A 195 20.92 11.27 5.93
C PHE A 195 20.63 12.68 5.40
N SER A 196 20.90 12.90 4.12
CA SER A 196 20.37 14.06 3.39
C SER A 196 18.93 13.77 2.97
N THR A 197 18.09 14.79 2.99
CA THR A 197 16.68 14.72 2.57
C THR A 197 16.50 15.66 1.40
N HIS A 198 15.91 15.17 0.31
CA HIS A 198 15.55 15.98 -0.85
C HIS A 198 14.02 16.02 -0.96
N SER A 199 13.41 17.08 -0.46
CA SER A 199 11.96 17.19 -0.36
C SER A 199 11.41 18.24 -1.33
N TYR A 200 11.22 17.84 -2.58
CA TYR A 200 10.63 18.70 -3.61
C TYR A 200 9.31 18.14 -4.13
N PRO A 201 8.28 18.99 -4.30
CA PRO A 201 7.04 18.57 -4.92
C PRO A 201 7.31 18.14 -6.37
N TYR A 202 6.83 16.95 -6.74
CA TYR A 202 6.93 16.45 -8.10
C TYR A 202 5.75 16.90 -8.96
N TRP A 203 5.69 16.44 -10.21
CA TRP A 203 4.65 16.84 -11.18
C TRP A 203 3.20 16.68 -10.67
N GLY A 204 2.93 15.69 -9.81
CA GLY A 204 1.61 15.50 -9.20
C GLY A 204 1.10 16.74 -8.46
N PHE A 205 1.96 17.42 -7.69
CA PHE A 205 1.58 18.66 -7.00
C PHE A 205 1.37 19.83 -7.98
N GLY A 206 2.19 19.90 -9.05
CA GLY A 206 1.99 20.87 -10.13
C GLY A 206 0.64 20.70 -10.84
N LEU A 207 0.22 19.45 -11.08
CA LEU A 207 -1.11 19.14 -11.64
C LEU A 207 -2.24 19.57 -10.69
N MET A 208 -2.06 19.39 -9.37
CA MET A 208 -3.04 19.87 -8.38
C MET A 208 -3.19 21.40 -8.45
N LEU A 209 -2.08 22.14 -8.52
CA LEU A 209 -2.12 23.60 -8.66
C LEU A 209 -2.81 24.04 -9.96
N ALA A 210 -2.49 23.39 -11.08
CA ALA A 210 -3.14 23.66 -12.36
C ALA A 210 -4.65 23.42 -12.30
N LEU A 211 -5.08 22.33 -11.66
CA LEU A 211 -6.48 22.02 -11.46
C LEU A 211 -7.18 23.08 -10.59
N THR A 212 -6.54 23.56 -9.52
CA THR A 212 -7.07 24.66 -8.70
C THR A 212 -7.31 25.91 -9.54
N VAL A 213 -6.38 26.27 -10.44
CA VAL A 213 -6.56 27.42 -11.36
C VAL A 213 -7.76 27.20 -12.29
N VAL A 214 -7.87 26.01 -12.90
CA VAL A 214 -9.00 25.67 -13.79
C VAL A 214 -10.34 25.76 -13.04
N ILE A 215 -10.41 25.24 -11.82
CA ILE A 215 -11.62 25.31 -10.99
C ILE A 215 -11.95 26.76 -10.63
N ALA A 216 -10.95 27.57 -10.24
CA ALA A 216 -11.15 28.97 -9.92
C ALA A 216 -11.74 29.74 -11.12
N LEU A 217 -11.22 29.50 -12.32
CA LEU A 217 -11.76 30.07 -13.57
C LEU A 217 -13.20 29.63 -13.81
N MET A 218 -13.51 28.34 -13.68
CA MET A 218 -14.88 27.84 -13.84
C MET A 218 -15.85 28.46 -12.83
N VAL A 219 -15.43 28.63 -11.58
CA VAL A 219 -16.23 29.29 -10.52
C VAL A 219 -16.53 30.74 -10.88
N ILE A 220 -15.54 31.49 -11.37
CA ILE A 220 -15.72 32.89 -11.80
C ILE A 220 -16.71 32.97 -12.97
N LEU A 221 -16.56 32.10 -13.98
CA LEU A 221 -17.45 32.06 -15.14
C LEU A 221 -18.88 31.72 -14.75
N ARG A 222 -19.07 30.74 -13.86
CA ARG A 222 -20.39 30.36 -13.36
C ARG A 222 -21.04 31.49 -12.56
N ARG A 223 -20.29 32.18 -11.69
CA ARG A 223 -20.80 33.36 -10.97
C ARG A 223 -21.26 34.45 -11.95
N LYS A 224 -20.49 34.71 -13.01
CA LYS A 224 -20.86 35.69 -14.04
C LYS A 224 -22.13 35.29 -14.79
N GLN A 225 -22.32 34.01 -15.11
CA GLN A 225 -23.54 33.50 -15.74
C GLN A 225 -24.77 33.64 -14.83
N LEU A 226 -24.65 33.27 -13.55
CA LEU A 226 -25.73 33.42 -12.58
C LEU A 226 -26.15 34.88 -12.38
N ASN A 227 -25.18 35.80 -12.27
CA ASN A 227 -25.46 37.22 -12.12
C ASN A 227 -26.14 37.82 -13.37
N ARG A 228 -25.74 37.39 -14.58
CA ARG A 228 -26.37 37.84 -15.84
C ARG A 228 -27.79 37.33 -15.99
N GLY A 229 -28.06 36.08 -15.60
CA GLY A 229 -29.40 35.50 -15.65
C GLY A 229 -30.37 36.04 -14.59
N ALA A 230 -29.87 36.66 -13.52
CA ALA A 230 -30.68 37.32 -12.49
C ALA A 230 -31.01 38.79 -12.82
N SER A 231 -30.34 39.39 -13.81
CA SER A 231 -30.57 40.77 -14.27
C SER A 231 -31.40 40.87 -15.56
N ALA A 232 -31.90 39.74 -16.07
CA ALA A 232 -32.82 39.63 -17.22
C ALA A 232 -34.18 39.13 -16.72
#